data_AF-A0A2R6NLR8-F1
#
_entry.id   AF-A0A2R6NLR8-F1
#
_cell.length_a   1.000
_cell.length_b   1.000
_cell.length_c   1.000
_cell.angle_alpha   90.00
_cell.angle_beta   90.00
_cell.angle_gamma   90.00
#
_symmetry.space_group_name_H-M   'P 1'
#
loop_
_entity.id
_entity.type
_entity.pdbx_description
1 polymer ?
#
loop_
_entity_poly.entity_id
_entity_poly.type
_entity_poly.pdbx_seq_one_letter_code
_entity_poly.pdbx_strand_id
1 'polypeptide(L)' 'MANPLPNPQLFRDPWAKREAWRKHPVFQRSAMVSKMFPGFGVAVVAFTTYVIAEKLLMSPEPSHH' A
#
# COMPACT_ATOMS: atom_id res chain seq x y z
N MET A 1 6.29 8.87 -30.87
CA MET A 1 6.97 7.72 -30.25
C MET A 1 8.12 8.27 -29.42
N ALA A 2 7.92 8.47 -28.11
CA ALA A 2 8.96 9.06 -27.27
C ALA A 2 10.03 8.01 -26.94
N ASN A 3 11.28 8.32 -27.25
CA ASN A 3 12.44 7.48 -26.94
C ASN A 3 12.69 7.54 -25.42
N PRO A 4 12.83 6.42 -24.69
CA PRO A 4 13.14 6.48 -23.26
C PRO A 4 14.50 7.18 -23.06
N LEU A 5 14.56 8.11 -22.10
CA LEU A 5 15.79 8.84 -21.79
C LEU A 5 16.92 7.85 -21.45
N PRO A 6 18.17 8.13 -21.85
CA PRO A 6 19.32 7.31 -21.47
C PRO A 6 19.37 7.23 -19.95
N ASN A 7 19.26 6.01 -19.41
CA ASN A 7 19.34 5.77 -17.99
C ASN A 7 20.73 6.24 -17.51
N PRO A 8 20.87 7.25 -16.63
CA PRO A 8 22.16 7.75 -16.20
C PRO A 8 22.79 6.79 -15.18
N GLN A 9 23.05 5.55 -15.60
CA GLN A 9 23.90 4.62 -14.88
C GLN A 9 25.35 5.02 -15.19
N LEU A 10 25.82 6.09 -14.54
CA LEU A 10 27.19 6.59 -14.72
C LEU A 10 28.27 5.56 -14.38
N PHE A 11 27.92 4.49 -13.65
CA PHE A 11 28.79 3.35 -13.40
C PHE A 11 27.94 2.12 -13.08
N ARG A 12 28.22 0.99 -13.76
CA ARG A 12 27.58 -0.29 -13.45
C ARG A 12 28.36 -0.94 -12.32
N ASP A 13 27.70 -1.16 -11.19
CA ASP A 13 28.31 -1.84 -10.04
C ASP A 13 28.87 -3.23 -10.46
N PRO A 14 30.20 -3.46 -10.36
CA PRO A 14 30.84 -4.71 -10.76
C PRO A 14 30.43 -5.89 -9.86
N TRP A 15 29.90 -5.62 -8.67
CA TRP A 15 29.47 -6.65 -7.71
C TRP A 15 27.97 -6.92 -7.77
N ALA A 16 27.21 -6.25 -8.63
CA ALA A 16 25.76 -6.39 -8.69
C ALA A 16 25.29 -7.86 -8.87
N LYS A 17 26.04 -8.67 -9.63
CA LYS A 17 25.76 -10.11 -9.80
C LYS A 17 26.01 -10.90 -8.52
N ARG A 18 27.03 -10.53 -7.74
CA ARG A 18 27.33 -11.13 -6.43
C ARG A 18 26.33 -10.69 -5.37
N GLU A 19 25.83 -9.46 -5.40
CA GLU A 19 24.83 -8.98 -4.43
C GLU A 19 23.39 -9.35 -4.80
N ALA A 20 23.17 -9.93 -5.98
CA ALA A 20 21.84 -10.29 -6.47
C ALA A 20 21.08 -11.23 -5.50
N TRP A 21 21.76 -12.13 -4.79
CA TRP A 21 21.13 -13.04 -3.82
C TRP A 21 20.47 -12.30 -2.65
N ARG A 22 20.96 -11.10 -2.29
CA ARG A 22 20.36 -10.28 -1.22
C ARG A 22 19.06 -9.61 -1.65
N LYS A 23 18.88 -9.41 -2.96
CA LYS A 23 17.68 -8.80 -3.55
C LYS A 23 16.57 -9.83 -3.74
N HIS A 24 16.33 -10.66 -2.73
CA HIS A 24 15.26 -11.65 -2.78
C HIS A 24 13.90 -10.94 -2.64
N PRO A 25 12.86 -11.33 -3.43
CA PRO A 25 11.54 -10.69 -3.40
C PRO A 25 10.90 -10.69 -2.00
N VAL A 26 11.21 -11.68 -1.16
CA VAL A 26 10.70 -11.74 0.23
C VAL A 26 11.20 -10.58 1.11
N PHE A 27 12.36 -10.00 0.79
CA PHE A 27 12.95 -8.87 1.52
C PHE A 27 12.69 -7.52 0.84
N GLN A 28 11.84 -7.48 -0.18
CA GLN A 28 11.44 -6.21 -0.77
C GLN A 28 10.64 -5.38 0.23
N ARG A 29 10.87 -4.06 0.24
CA ARG A 29 10.16 -3.12 1.12
C ARG A 29 8.64 -3.22 0.95
N SER A 30 8.15 -3.43 -0.26
CA SER A 30 6.73 -3.63 -0.55
C SER A 30 6.16 -4.87 0.15
N ALA A 31 6.88 -5.99 0.11
CA ALA A 31 6.49 -7.23 0.76
C ALA A 31 6.45 -7.08 2.29
N MET A 32 7.41 -6.34 2.87
CA MET A 32 7.41 -6.03 4.30
C MET A 32 6.20 -5.16 4.67
N VAL A 33 5.95 -4.05 3.96
CA VAL A 33 4.84 -3.13 4.24
C VAL A 33 3.47 -3.81 4.10
N SER A 34 3.29 -4.64 3.08
CA SER A 34 2.03 -5.37 2.87
C SER A 34 1.64 -6.29 4.04
N LYS A 35 2.62 -6.72 4.83
CA LYS A 35 2.43 -7.63 5.96
C LYS A 35 2.41 -6.94 7.32
N MET A 36 2.63 -5.62 7.38
CA MET A 36 2.66 -4.87 8.65
C MET A 36 1.30 -4.83 9.34
N PHE A 37 0.20 -4.82 8.58
CA PHE A 37 -1.16 -4.73 9.13
C PHE A 37 -2.05 -5.85 8.62
N PRO A 38 -1.94 -7.06 9.21
CA PRO A 38 -2.82 -8.16 8.85
C PRO A 38 -4.27 -7.76 9.14
N GLY A 39 -5.14 -7.84 8.14
CA GLY A 39 -6.56 -7.53 8.28
C GLY A 39 -6.92 -6.04 8.18
N PHE A 40 -5.98 -5.13 7.87
CA PHE A 40 -6.29 -3.70 7.71
C PHE A 40 -7.41 -3.45 6.69
N GLY A 41 -7.38 -4.15 5.55
CA GLY A 41 -8.44 -4.02 4.54
C GLY A 41 -9.82 -4.40 5.06
N VAL A 42 -9.90 -5.47 5.85
CA VAL A 42 -11.17 -5.92 6.45
C VAL A 42 -11.66 -4.91 7.50
N ALA A 43 -10.76 -4.40 8.33
CA ALA A 43 -11.10 -3.40 9.34
C ALA A 43 -11.61 -2.10 8.71
N VAL A 44 -10.96 -1.62 7.63
CA VAL A 44 -11.42 -0.43 6.89
C VAL A 44 -12.82 -0.64 6.33
N VAL A 45 -13.09 -1.80 5.70
CA VAL A 45 -14.42 -2.12 5.15
C VAL A 45 -15.49 -2.21 6.24
N ALA A 46 -15.19 -2.87 7.35
CA ALA A 46 -16.12 -2.98 8.47
C ALA A 46 -16.44 -1.60 9.06
N PHE A 47 -15.42 -0.78 9.27
CA PHE A 47 -15.56 0.57 9.79
C PHE A 47 -16.38 1.47 8.85
N THR A 48 -16.09 1.47 7.56
CA THR A 48 -16.85 2.29 6.59
C THR A 48 -18.30 1.84 6.50
N THR A 49 -18.56 0.53 6.49
CA THR A 49 -19.92 -0.02 6.51
C THR A 49 -20.68 0.45 7.76
N TYR A 50 -20.02 0.40 8.93
CA TYR A 50 -20.60 0.89 10.17
C TYR A 50 -20.93 2.38 10.12
N VAL A 51 -20.00 3.23 9.66
CA VAL A 51 -20.24 4.68 9.54
C VAL A 51 -21.38 5.00 8.58
N ILE A 52 -21.47 4.28 7.45
CA ILE A 52 -22.56 4.46 6.48
C ILE A 52 -23.90 4.06 7.12
N ALA A 53 -23.95 2.93 7.82
CA ALA A 53 -25.16 2.49 8.51
C ALA A 53 -25.58 3.50 9.58
N GLU A 54 -24.63 4.00 10.38
CA GLU A 54 -24.91 5.00 11.41
C GLU A 54 -25.48 6.29 10.81
N LYS A 55 -24.86 6.81 9.74
CA LYS A 55 -25.24 8.11 9.15
C LYS A 55 -26.48 8.05 8.25
N LEU A 56 -26.74 6.95 7.56
CA LEU A 56 -27.84 6.86 6.61
C LEU A 56 -29.05 6.07 7.13
N LEU A 57 -28.83 5.05 7.96
CA LEU A 57 -29.89 4.14 8.42
C LEU A 57 -30.29 4.39 9.87
N MET A 58 -29.37 4.88 10.71
CA MET A 58 -29.61 5.05 12.16
C MET A 58 -29.61 6.52 12.61
N SER A 59 -29.58 7.49 11.70
CA SER A 59 -29.69 8.91 12.06
C SER A 59 -30.99 9.14 12.85
N PRO A 60 -30.93 9.59 14.12
CA PRO A 60 -32.12 10.01 14.82
C PRO A 60 -32.66 11.28 14.15
N GLU A 61 -33.98 11.35 13.97
CA GLU A 61 -34.70 12.58 13.63
C GLU A 61 -34.13 13.75 14.45
N PRO A 62 -33.93 14.95 13.86
CA PRO A 62 -33.41 16.08 14.59
C PRO A 62 -34.33 16.36 15.78
N SER A 63 -33.86 16.08 16.99
CA SER A 63 -34.54 16.47 18.23
C SER A 63 -34.49 18.00 18.31
N HIS A 64 -35.51 18.63 17.75
CA HIS A 64 -35.78 20.05 17.91
C HIS A 64 -36.02 20.33 19.40
N HIS A 65 -35.11 21.09 20.00
CA HIS A 65 -35.43 22.07 21.02
C HIS A 65 -35.49 23.45 20.37
#